data_AF-A0A924SI58-F1
#
_entry.id   AF-A0A924SI58-F1
#
_cell.length_a   1.000
_cell.length_b   1.000
_cell.length_c   1.000
_cell.angle_alpha   90.00
_cell.angle_beta   90.00
_cell.angle_gamma   90.00
#
_symmetry.space_group_name_H-M   'P 1'
#
loop_
_entity.id
_entity.type
_entity.pdbx_description
1 polymer ?
#
loop_
_entity_poly.entity_id
_entity_poly.type
_entity_poly.pdbx_seq_one_letter_code
_entity_poly.pdbx_strand_id
1 'polypeptide(L)'
;MYQYTEFDKQFVQLRAAQFRDQLERWQGGTLAEEEFRPLRLQNGWYVQRFAPMLRVAVPYGELSSPQLRVLATIARDFDKKDAHDLSKANPGLSDLHSLPSACAHFTTRQNVQFNWI
;
A
#
# COMPACT_ATOMS: atom_id res chain seq x y z
N MET A 1 7.86 6.39 21.58
CA MET A 1 8.14 5.57 20.40
C MET A 1 8.51 4.16 20.79
N TYR A 2 7.66 3.21 20.38
CA TYR A 2 7.87 1.78 20.61
C TYR A 2 9.18 1.32 19.97
N GLN A 3 10.00 0.58 20.72
CA GLN A 3 11.23 -0.01 20.22
C GLN A 3 10.97 -1.45 19.80
N TYR A 4 11.15 -1.72 18.51
CA TYR A 4 11.00 -3.06 17.96
C TYR A 4 12.10 -3.98 18.48
N THR A 5 11.70 -5.05 19.13
CA THR A 5 12.58 -6.13 19.56
C THR A 5 13.01 -6.99 18.37
N GLU A 6 14.00 -7.85 18.57
CA GLU A 6 14.38 -8.84 17.55
C GLU A 6 13.23 -9.79 17.21
N PHE A 7 12.40 -10.13 18.21
CA PHE A 7 11.18 -10.91 17.99
C PHE A 7 10.23 -10.18 17.03
N ASP A 8 9.97 -8.88 17.24
CA ASP A 8 9.06 -8.12 16.37
C ASP A 8 9.57 -8.04 14.94
N LYS A 9 10.89 -7.83 14.77
CA LYS A 9 11.52 -7.78 13.44
C LYS A 9 11.40 -9.13 12.73
N GLN A 10 11.71 -10.23 13.42
CA GLN A 10 11.57 -11.58 12.89
C GLN A 10 10.12 -11.89 12.53
N PHE A 11 9.17 -11.51 13.39
CA PHE A 11 7.75 -11.70 13.14
C PHE A 11 7.29 -10.98 11.87
N VAL A 12 7.68 -9.72 11.68
CA VAL A 12 7.36 -8.95 10.46
C VAL A 12 7.99 -9.59 9.22
N GLN A 13 9.24 -10.05 9.31
CA GLN A 13 9.92 -10.74 8.21
C GLN A 13 9.23 -12.05 7.82
N LEU A 14 8.82 -12.86 8.80
CA LEU A 14 8.09 -14.11 8.57
C LEU A 14 6.74 -13.84 7.91
N ARG A 15 6.01 -12.82 8.37
CA ARG A 15 4.74 -12.40 7.75
C ARG A 15 4.92 -11.93 6.31
N ALA A 16 5.97 -11.16 6.04
CA ALA A 16 6.29 -10.72 4.69
C ALA A 16 6.66 -11.90 3.77
N ALA A 17 7.44 -12.86 4.26
CA ALA A 17 7.80 -14.07 3.53
C ALA A 17 6.56 -14.94 3.24
N GLN A 18 5.69 -15.12 4.23
CA GLN A 18 4.42 -15.84 4.06
C GLN A 18 3.55 -15.21 2.98
N PHE A 19 3.38 -13.88 3.00
CA PHE A 19 2.55 -13.22 1.99
C PHE A 19 3.18 -13.27 0.59
N ARG A 20 4.52 -13.24 0.49
CA ARG A 20 5.22 -13.42 -0.77
C ARG A 20 4.95 -14.78 -1.39
N ASP A 21 5.04 -15.87 -0.61
CA ASP A 21 4.71 -17.22 -1.08
C ASP A 21 3.25 -17.31 -1.58
N GLN A 22 2.31 -16.73 -0.84
CA GLN A 22 0.90 -16.67 -1.24
C GLN A 22 0.70 -15.92 -2.56
N LEU A 23 1.40 -14.80 -2.74
CA LEU A 23 1.36 -14.01 -3.97
C LEU A 23 1.95 -14.78 -5.15
N GLU A 24 3.11 -15.41 -4.97
CA GLU A 24 3.78 -16.23 -6.01
C GLU A 24 2.89 -17.40 -6.44
N ARG A 25 2.23 -18.06 -5.49
CA ARG A 25 1.26 -19.13 -5.78
C ARG A 25 0.04 -18.65 -6.57
N TRP A 26 -0.49 -17.48 -6.23
CA TRP A 26 -1.58 -16.86 -6.97
C TRP A 26 -1.15 -16.47 -8.38
N GLN A 27 0.02 -15.83 -8.54
CA GLN A 27 0.60 -15.52 -9.85
C GLN A 27 0.85 -16.79 -10.68
N GLY A 28 1.24 -17.90 -10.04
CA GLY A 28 1.42 -19.20 -10.66
C GLY A 28 0.13 -20.00 -10.90
N GLY A 29 -1.04 -19.47 -10.54
CA GLY A 29 -2.34 -20.12 -10.74
C GLY A 29 -2.63 -21.30 -9.80
N THR A 30 -1.80 -21.52 -8.78
CA THR A 30 -1.96 -22.60 -7.77
C THR A 30 -2.75 -22.17 -6.52
N LEU A 31 -3.21 -20.92 -6.52
CA LEU A 31 -4.10 -20.34 -5.52
C LEU A 31 -5.16 -19.52 -6.26
N ALA A 32 -6.44 -19.83 -6.07
CA ALA A 32 -7.51 -19.17 -6.81
C ALA A 32 -7.70 -17.70 -6.34
N GLU A 33 -8.23 -16.84 -7.22
CA GLU A 33 -8.50 -15.42 -6.87
C GLU A 33 -9.43 -15.30 -5.66
N GLU A 34 -10.46 -16.13 -5.55
CA GLU A 34 -11.40 -16.09 -4.42
C GLU A 34 -10.74 -16.47 -3.09
N GLU A 35 -9.73 -17.35 -3.12
CA GLU A 35 -8.94 -17.73 -1.95
C GLU A 35 -7.87 -16.69 -1.62
N PHE A 36 -7.30 -16.05 -2.63
CA PHE A 36 -6.28 -15.03 -2.49
C PHE A 36 -6.84 -13.68 -2.04
N ARG A 37 -8.06 -13.35 -2.45
CA ARG A 37 -8.77 -12.10 -2.09
C ARG A 37 -8.74 -11.79 -0.59
N PRO A 38 -9.14 -12.69 0.34
CA PRO A 38 -9.03 -12.40 1.77
C PRO A 38 -7.58 -12.20 2.23
N LEU A 39 -6.61 -12.93 1.67
CA LEU A 39 -5.20 -12.84 2.05
C LEU A 39 -4.60 -11.47 1.70
N ARG A 40 -4.83 -10.97 0.48
CA ARG A 40 -4.35 -9.63 0.09
C ARG A 40 -5.00 -8.52 0.90
N LEU A 41 -6.31 -8.63 1.19
CA LEU A 41 -7.03 -7.63 1.99
C LEU A 41 -6.53 -7.57 3.43
N GLN A 42 -6.22 -8.71 4.04
CA GLN A 42 -5.61 -8.77 5.38
C GLN A 42 -4.21 -8.12 5.41
N ASN A 43 -3.44 -8.24 4.32
CA ASN A 43 -2.13 -7.61 4.18
C ASN A 43 -2.20 -6.16 3.66
N GLY A 44 -3.41 -5.59 3.58
CA GLY A 44 -3.59 -4.18 3.21
C GLY A 44 -3.48 -3.88 1.72
N TRP A 45 -3.49 -4.91 0.85
CA TRP A 45 -3.51 -4.73 -0.60
C TRP A 45 -4.93 -4.83 -1.16
N TYR A 46 -5.42 -3.69 -1.64
CA TYR A 46 -6.74 -3.52 -2.20
C TYR A 46 -6.63 -3.29 -3.69
N VAL A 47 -7.41 -4.01 -4.49
CA VAL A 47 -7.57 -3.71 -5.92
C VAL A 47 -8.93 -3.05 -6.09
N GLN A 48 -8.93 -1.73 -6.32
CA GLN A 48 -10.14 -0.99 -6.67
C GLN A 48 -10.39 -1.07 -8.17
N ARG A 49 -11.58 -0.65 -8.62
CA ARG A 49 -11.99 -0.71 -10.04
C ARG A 49 -11.00 -0.04 -11.01
N PHE A 50 -10.25 0.95 -10.55
CA PHE A 50 -9.36 1.77 -11.39
C PHE A 50 -7.89 1.77 -10.95
N ALA A 51 -7.57 1.35 -9.73
CA ALA A 51 -6.21 1.37 -9.20
C ALA A 51 -6.05 0.43 -8.01
N PRO A 52 -4.87 -0.19 -7.84
CA PRO A 52 -4.55 -0.84 -6.58
C PRO A 52 -4.20 0.19 -5.50
N MET A 53 -4.40 -0.16 -4.23
CA MET A 53 -4.17 0.69 -3.07
C MET A 53 -3.51 -0.15 -1.97
N LEU A 54 -2.42 0.38 -1.42
CA LEU A 54 -1.68 -0.20 -0.31
C LEU A 54 -1.99 0.58 0.97
N ARG A 55 -2.48 -0.12 2.00
CA ARG A 55 -2.67 0.41 3.35
C ARG A 55 -1.57 -0.11 4.27
N VAL A 56 -0.77 0.82 4.79
CA VAL A 56 0.26 0.53 5.79
C VAL A 56 -0.25 0.93 7.17
N ALA A 57 -0.23 -0.04 8.10
CA ALA A 57 -0.59 0.21 9.50
C ALA A 57 0.53 0.98 10.21
N VAL A 58 0.13 1.96 11.04
CA VAL A 58 1.01 2.76 11.89
C VAL A 58 0.63 2.50 13.35
N PRO A 59 1.32 1.59 14.05
CA PRO A 59 1.03 1.27 15.45
C PRO A 59 1.06 2.53 16.32
N TYR A 60 0.00 2.73 17.10
CA TYR A 60 -0.17 3.90 17.99
C TYR A 60 -0.15 5.27 17.29
N GLY A 61 -0.06 5.29 15.95
CA GLY A 61 0.12 6.50 15.18
C GLY A 61 1.46 7.20 15.39
N GLU A 62 2.49 6.46 15.79
CA GLU A 62 3.84 6.98 15.98
C GLU A 62 4.76 6.51 14.86
N LEU A 63 5.49 7.44 14.25
CA LEU A 63 6.52 7.16 13.24
C LEU A 63 7.83 7.88 13.59
N SER A 64 8.93 7.18 13.38
CA SER A 64 10.27 7.78 13.39
C SER A 64 10.58 8.47 12.06
N SER A 65 11.47 9.46 12.09
CA SER A 65 11.96 10.10 10.87
C SER A 65 12.54 9.09 9.85
N PRO A 66 13.32 8.06 10.26
CA PRO A 66 13.71 6.97 9.35
C PRO A 66 12.53 6.23 8.71
N GLN A 67 11.51 5.83 9.48
CA GLN A 67 10.33 5.14 8.93
C GLN A 67 9.56 6.03 7.94
N LEU A 68 9.43 7.32 8.24
CA LEU A 68 8.78 8.28 7.34
C LEU A 68 9.55 8.43 6.02
N ARG A 69 10.90 8.43 6.06
CA ARG A 69 11.72 8.46 4.83
C ARG A 69 11.49 7.23 3.95
N VAL A 70 11.34 6.05 4.56
CA VAL A 70 11.01 4.81 3.83
C VAL A 70 9.64 4.93 3.16
N LEU A 71 8.62 5.40 3.88
CA LEU A 71 7.29 5.65 3.29
C LEU A 71 7.35 6.65 2.13
N ALA A 72 8.17 7.71 2.27
CA ALA A 72 8.35 8.68 1.21
C ALA A 72 9.06 8.10 -0.02
N THR A 73 9.99 7.16 0.16
CA THR A 73 10.61 6.40 -0.95
C THR A 73 9.57 5.54 -1.66
N ILE A 74 8.72 4.83 -0.91
CA ILE A 74 7.64 4.03 -1.49
C ILE A 74 6.72 4.90 -2.35
N ALA A 75 6.34 6.08 -1.86
CA ALA A 75 5.51 7.01 -2.61
C ALA A 75 6.19 7.39 -3.94
N ARG A 76 7.45 7.84 -3.90
CA ARG A 76 8.19 8.28 -5.10
C ARG A 76 8.40 7.17 -6.13
N ASP A 77 8.67 5.95 -5.66
CA ASP A 77 9.06 4.86 -6.54
C ASP A 77 7.85 4.15 -7.14
N PHE A 78 6.74 4.07 -6.41
CA PHE A 78 5.59 3.24 -6.77
C PHE A 78 4.27 3.98 -7.01
N ASP A 79 3.98 5.15 -6.42
CA ASP A 79 2.76 5.94 -6.73
C ASP A 79 2.92 6.67 -8.08
N LYS A 80 2.89 5.87 -9.15
CA LYS A 80 2.95 6.33 -10.53
C LYS A 80 1.56 6.29 -11.12
N LYS A 81 1.09 7.45 -11.59
CA LYS A 81 -0.19 7.60 -12.27
C LYS A 81 0.08 7.72 -13.75
N ASP A 82 -0.71 7.01 -14.56
CA ASP A 82 -0.65 7.19 -16.00
C ASP A 82 -0.96 8.65 -16.35
N ALA A 83 -0.15 9.21 -17.25
CA ALA A 83 -0.43 10.52 -17.82
C ALA A 83 -1.67 10.36 -18.73
N HIS A 84 -2.80 10.94 -18.30
CA HIS A 84 -4.15 10.90 -18.93
C HIS A 84 -4.98 9.65 -18.64
N ASP A 85 -6.18 9.78 -18.05
CA ASP A 85 -7.31 10.48 -18.65
C ASP A 85 -8.18 11.16 -17.55
N LEU A 86 -8.07 12.50 -17.43
CA LEU A 86 -8.85 13.29 -16.46
C LEU A 86 -10.38 13.16 -16.69
N SER A 87 -10.78 12.67 -17.86
CA SER A 87 -12.18 12.36 -18.21
C SER A 87 -12.82 11.27 -17.34
N LYS A 88 -12.01 10.44 -16.66
CA LYS A 88 -12.47 9.43 -15.68
C LYS A 88 -12.31 9.87 -14.22
N ALA A 89 -11.81 11.09 -13.98
CA ALA A 89 -11.62 11.59 -12.63
C ALA A 89 -12.97 11.95 -12.00
N ASN A 90 -13.09 11.73 -10.69
CA ASN A 90 -14.28 12.06 -9.91
C ASN A 90 -14.72 13.52 -10.14
N PRO A 91 -16.03 13.83 -10.10
CA PRO A 91 -16.51 15.20 -10.23
C PRO A 91 -15.81 16.10 -9.19
N GLY A 92 -15.10 17.13 -9.65
CA GLY A 92 -14.30 18.06 -8.83
C GLY A 92 -12.78 18.04 -9.06
N LEU A 93 -12.26 17.14 -9.90
CA LEU A 93 -10.84 17.08 -10.29
C LEU A 93 -10.58 17.60 -11.72
N SER A 94 -11.59 18.15 -12.38
CA SER A 94 -11.54 18.65 -13.78
C SER A 94 -10.55 19.79 -14.00
N ASP A 95 -10.23 20.54 -12.95
CA ASP A 95 -9.43 21.77 -13.04
C ASP A 95 -7.92 21.51 -12.79
N LEU A 96 -7.53 20.26 -12.56
CA LEU A 96 -6.14 19.89 -12.34
C LEU A 96 -5.44 19.52 -13.66
N HIS A 97 -4.29 20.15 -13.93
CA HIS A 97 -3.44 19.80 -15.08
C HIS A 97 -2.82 18.40 -14.97
N SER A 98 -2.66 17.88 -13.75
CA SER A 98 -2.20 16.51 -13.47
C SER A 98 -2.68 16.06 -12.09
N LEU A 99 -2.88 14.75 -11.91
CA LEU A 99 -3.17 14.19 -10.59
C LEU A 99 -1.90 14.18 -9.75
N PRO A 100 -1.93 14.58 -8.45
CA PRO A 100 -0.77 14.50 -7.58
C PRO A 100 -0.23 13.07 -7.53
N SER A 101 1.01 12.85 -7.94
CA SER A 101 1.70 11.55 -7.87
C SER A 101 2.78 11.58 -6.79
N ALA A 102 3.45 10.46 -6.55
CA ALA A 102 4.49 10.32 -5.53
C ALA A 102 4.02 10.73 -4.12
N CYS A 103 2.76 10.47 -3.81
CA CYS A 103 2.12 10.88 -2.57
C CYS A 103 1.50 9.69 -1.80
N ALA A 104 1.43 9.85 -0.49
CA ALA A 104 0.64 9.00 0.38
C ALA A 104 -0.16 9.90 1.32
N HIS A 105 -1.27 9.39 1.83
CA HIS A 105 -2.11 10.15 2.75
C HIS A 105 -2.37 9.36 4.02
N PHE A 106 -2.36 10.06 5.16
CA PHE A 106 -2.79 9.50 6.42
C PHE A 106 -4.32 9.54 6.47
N THR A 107 -4.97 8.38 6.41
CA THR A 107 -6.44 8.32 6.49
C THR A 107 -6.95 8.35 7.91
N THR A 108 -6.19 7.78 8.84
CA THR A 108 -6.40 7.92 10.27
C THR A 108 -5.05 8.12 10.95
N ARG A 109 -5.06 8.39 12.26
CA ARG A 109 -3.82 8.46 13.04
C ARG A 109 -2.97 7.19 12.89
N GLN A 110 -3.57 6.06 12.53
CA GLN A 110 -2.94 4.73 12.52
C GLN A 110 -2.81 4.11 11.12
N ASN A 111 -3.11 4.84 10.05
CA ASN A 111 -3.06 4.27 8.69
C ASN A 111 -2.51 5.27 7.68
N VAL A 112 -1.57 4.79 6.86
CA VAL A 112 -1.10 5.46 5.65
C VAL A 112 -1.63 4.70 4.45
N GLN A 113 -2.14 5.43 3.47
CA GLN A 113 -2.64 4.87 2.22
C GLN A 113 -1.86 5.43 1.04
N PHE A 114 -1.38 4.51 0.22
CA PHE A 114 -0.81 4.78 -1.10
C PHE A 114 -1.84 4.32 -2.11
N ASN A 115 -2.22 5.23 -3.00
CA ASN A 115 -3.00 4.86 -4.16
C ASN A 115 -2.01 4.50 -5.27
N TRP A 116 -2.37 3.62 -6.19
CA TRP A 116 -1.58 3.26 -7.38
C TRP A 116 -0.32 2.45 -7.09
N ILE A 117 -0.37 1.53 -6.11
CA ILE A 117 0.67 0.52 -5.81
C ILE A 117 0.09 -0.88 -5.92
#